data_AF-A0A1F9N4S7-F1
#
_entry.id   AF-A0A1F9N4S7-F1
#
_cell.length_a   1.000
_cell.length_b   1.000
_cell.length_c   1.000
_cell.angle_alpha   90.00
_cell.angle_beta   90.00
_cell.angle_gamma   90.00
#
_symmetry.space_group_name_H-M   'P 1'
#
loop_
_entity.id
_entity.type
_entity.pdbx_description
1 polymer ?
#
loop_
_entity_poly.entity_id
_entity_poly.type
_entity_poly.pdbx_seq_one_letter_code
_entity_poly.pdbx_strand_id
1 'polypeptide(L)'
;MALIVILPSVSVAQSKIYAVVIGNNHSLDSGVAPLLFADNDAARYYELFRAAGADLALFTVLDEDAQRRFPEASAIARPPKRDDITNTLNGFFENMAQDQEKGIETQFYFVFSGHGGLGENQEGYLNLLDDKLTRSMLYREILARSKASFNHVILDACKAYFVVNKRGGRDKTGDYRHVIREFLRKEDLASYPNTGVILAASSESETHEWSRWQSGIFTHELVSALLGGGDVNRDGRVTYREAAAFVEAANAAIDDPNLRLRVFFRAPAMRADAALMENRALAVQAFVQVEPEHSDKYYIEDARGLRVADFHPSREQSMEIALLGQAPFFLRTDEREAVLEAPSGPVSLKDFPLNPRSISSRGSADLSFKRFLFNTPFGIGFYNGLQTANPEDLSFEIQVPADEDSLRILPSVGWGTLGIGSVSAVVGGVFYSQANATYREYMNAKDLAIAESLHQKTLEQSRVAEILCIAGGSAALVGAALLVWDLVSSSKSEEGPVVGITGQDGSMGFVVHW
;
A
#
# COMPACT_ATOMS: atom_id res chain seq x y z
N MET A 1 -8.08 -10.78 -59.61
CA MET A 1 -8.73 -9.97 -58.56
C MET A 1 -8.00 -10.27 -57.26
N ALA A 2 -7.18 -9.34 -56.76
CA ALA A 2 -6.52 -9.48 -55.47
C ALA A 2 -7.50 -8.99 -54.39
N LEU A 3 -7.83 -9.87 -53.44
CA LEU A 3 -8.71 -9.56 -52.31
C LEU A 3 -7.87 -8.79 -51.28
N ILE A 4 -8.07 -7.47 -51.19
CA ILE A 4 -7.51 -6.65 -50.11
C ILE A 4 -8.35 -6.93 -48.87
N VAL A 5 -7.79 -7.66 -47.92
CA VAL A 5 -8.36 -7.81 -46.58
C VAL A 5 -7.98 -6.56 -45.79
N ILE A 6 -8.93 -5.65 -45.64
CA ILE A 6 -8.81 -4.52 -44.71
C ILE A 6 -9.05 -5.09 -43.31
N LEU A 7 -7.96 -5.37 -42.59
CA LEU A 7 -8.08 -5.64 -41.16
C LEU A 7 -8.50 -4.32 -40.47
N PRO A 8 -9.55 -4.32 -39.65
CA PRO A 8 -9.91 -3.14 -38.89
C PRO A 8 -8.75 -2.80 -37.94
N SER A 9 -8.22 -1.59 -38.06
CA SER A 9 -7.37 -1.01 -37.03
C SER A 9 -8.19 -0.95 -35.75
N VAL A 10 -7.90 -1.80 -34.78
CA VAL A 10 -8.42 -1.64 -33.42
C VAL A 10 -7.76 -0.36 -32.90
N SER A 11 -8.47 0.76 -33.02
CA SER A 11 -8.15 1.96 -32.26
C SER A 11 -8.29 1.56 -30.80
N VAL A 12 -7.16 1.40 -30.09
CA VAL A 12 -7.19 1.33 -28.63
C VAL A 12 -7.86 2.63 -28.18
N ALA A 13 -9.10 2.55 -27.71
CA ALA A 13 -9.78 3.71 -27.18
C ALA A 13 -8.93 4.21 -26.01
N GLN A 14 -8.26 5.35 -26.18
CA GLN A 14 -7.43 5.94 -25.14
C GLN A 14 -8.34 6.21 -23.94
N SER A 15 -8.11 5.48 -22.85
CA SER A 15 -8.85 5.69 -21.62
C SER A 15 -8.54 7.08 -21.07
N LYS A 16 -9.53 7.72 -20.45
CA LYS A 16 -9.32 9.02 -19.81
C LYS A 16 -8.82 8.82 -18.39
N ILE A 17 -7.67 9.41 -18.08
CA ILE A 17 -6.98 9.22 -16.81
C ILE A 17 -7.29 10.39 -15.89
N TYR A 18 -7.63 10.07 -14.64
CA TYR A 18 -7.75 10.99 -13.54
C TYR A 18 -6.75 10.57 -12.45
N ALA A 19 -6.00 11.51 -11.89
CA ALA A 19 -5.00 11.18 -10.88
C ALA A 19 -5.04 12.17 -9.72
N VAL A 20 -5.12 11.64 -8.50
CA VAL A 20 -4.90 12.39 -7.26
C VAL A 20 -3.60 11.89 -6.66
N VAL A 21 -2.62 12.78 -6.59
CA VAL A 21 -1.28 12.48 -6.05
C VAL A 21 -1.09 13.27 -4.77
N ILE A 22 -0.74 12.57 -3.70
CA ILE A 22 -0.60 13.13 -2.36
C ILE A 22 0.80 12.80 -1.83
N GLY A 23 1.52 13.82 -1.38
CA GLY A 23 2.81 13.69 -0.72
C GLY A 23 2.81 14.45 0.59
N ASN A 24 3.08 13.80 1.71
CA ASN A 24 3.11 14.46 3.00
C ASN A 24 4.30 14.01 3.86
N ASN A 25 5.21 14.95 4.10
CA ASN A 25 6.38 14.71 4.93
C ASN A 25 6.05 14.70 6.43
N HIS A 26 4.95 15.30 6.87
CA HIS A 26 4.63 15.46 8.29
C HIS A 26 3.78 14.32 8.84
N SER A 27 4.00 13.96 10.11
CA SER A 27 3.10 13.06 10.85
C SER A 27 2.29 13.83 11.88
N LEU A 28 1.05 13.40 12.11
CA LEU A 28 0.23 13.86 13.24
C LEU A 28 0.54 13.08 14.52
N ASP A 29 1.33 12.01 14.43
CA ASP A 29 1.72 11.19 15.57
C ASP A 29 2.84 11.85 16.38
N SER A 30 2.64 11.98 17.68
CA SER A 30 3.61 12.60 18.58
C SER A 30 4.95 11.85 18.57
N GLY A 31 6.04 12.58 18.34
CA GLY A 31 7.40 12.03 18.38
C GLY A 31 7.86 11.38 17.08
N VAL A 32 7.07 11.39 16.01
CA VAL A 32 7.49 10.95 14.68
C VAL A 32 8.18 12.12 13.95
N ALA A 33 9.44 11.92 13.56
CA ALA A 33 10.17 12.91 12.77
C ALA A 33 9.60 13.00 11.34
N PRO A 34 9.56 14.21 10.74
CA PRO A 34 9.13 14.36 9.36
C PRO A 34 10.04 13.57 8.40
N LEU A 35 9.42 13.02 7.35
CA LEU A 35 10.10 12.50 6.17
C LEU A 35 10.78 13.63 5.38
N LEU A 36 11.72 13.25 4.52
CA LEU A 36 12.49 14.19 3.70
C LEU A 36 11.98 14.31 2.28
N PHE A 37 11.34 13.28 1.70
CA PHE A 37 11.17 13.19 0.25
C PHE A 37 9.78 12.77 -0.24
N ALA A 38 8.77 12.64 0.62
CA ALA A 38 7.41 12.31 0.17
C ALA A 38 6.80 13.41 -0.73
N ASP A 39 7.23 14.65 -0.56
CA ASP A 39 6.90 15.78 -1.43
C ASP A 39 7.57 15.67 -2.81
N ASN A 40 8.84 15.28 -2.87
CA ASN A 40 9.53 14.97 -4.13
C ASN A 40 8.88 13.76 -4.84
N ASP A 41 8.52 12.71 -4.11
CA ASP A 41 7.83 11.54 -4.66
C ASP A 41 6.51 11.93 -5.33
N ALA A 42 5.72 12.78 -4.67
CA ALA A 42 4.50 13.32 -5.25
C ALA A 42 4.76 14.17 -6.50
N ALA A 43 5.83 14.96 -6.53
CA ALA A 43 6.24 15.71 -7.72
C ALA A 43 6.66 14.79 -8.89
N ARG A 44 7.33 13.66 -8.61
CA ARG A 44 7.69 12.66 -9.63
C ARG A 44 6.47 11.98 -10.21
N TYR A 45 5.52 11.57 -9.37
CA TYR A 45 4.25 11.03 -9.85
C TYR A 45 3.45 12.07 -10.62
N TYR A 46 3.48 13.35 -10.22
CA TYR A 46 2.87 14.42 -10.98
C TYR A 46 3.43 14.50 -12.42
N GLU A 47 4.75 14.46 -12.59
CA GLU A 47 5.35 14.47 -13.93
C GLU A 47 4.93 13.25 -14.76
N LEU A 48 4.91 12.05 -14.14
CA LEU A 48 4.49 10.80 -14.80
C LEU A 48 3.03 10.87 -15.26
N PHE A 49 2.09 11.21 -14.38
CA PHE A 49 0.67 11.26 -14.72
C PHE A 49 0.32 12.40 -15.67
N ARG A 50 1.06 13.51 -15.61
CA ARG A 50 0.94 14.56 -16.61
C ARG A 50 1.39 14.07 -17.98
N ALA A 51 2.51 13.36 -18.07
CA ALA A 51 2.95 12.74 -19.32
C ALA A 51 1.94 11.70 -19.82
N ALA A 52 1.23 11.01 -18.93
CA ALA A 52 0.13 10.11 -19.28
C ALA A 52 -1.16 10.84 -19.75
N GLY A 53 -1.19 12.18 -19.73
CA GLY A 53 -2.35 12.97 -20.13
C GLY A 53 -3.49 12.98 -19.11
N ALA A 54 -3.18 12.81 -17.82
CA ALA A 54 -4.18 12.78 -16.77
C ALA A 54 -4.79 14.15 -16.43
N ASP A 55 -6.08 14.16 -16.11
CA ASP A 55 -6.70 15.20 -15.29
C ASP A 55 -6.17 15.04 -13.84
N LEU A 56 -5.26 15.93 -13.45
CA LEU A 56 -4.35 15.71 -12.33
C LEU A 56 -4.51 16.74 -11.21
N ALA A 57 -4.57 16.25 -9.97
CA ALA A 57 -4.49 17.06 -8.77
C ALA A 57 -3.30 16.63 -7.91
N LEU A 58 -2.45 17.59 -7.54
CA LEU A 58 -1.30 17.37 -6.67
C LEU A 58 -1.50 18.04 -5.32
N PHE A 59 -1.32 17.25 -4.27
CA PHE A 59 -1.47 17.66 -2.89
C PHE A 59 -0.17 17.42 -2.12
N THR A 60 0.63 18.44 -1.95
CA THR A 60 1.87 18.37 -1.19
C THR A 60 2.34 19.77 -0.77
N VAL A 61 3.19 19.84 0.25
CA VAL A 61 3.92 21.05 0.62
C VAL A 61 5.37 20.82 0.21
N LEU A 62 5.74 21.34 -0.97
CA LEU A 62 7.10 21.23 -1.49
C LEU A 62 8.06 22.11 -0.68
N ASP A 63 9.19 21.56 -0.27
CA ASP A 63 10.28 22.35 0.31
C ASP A 63 10.99 23.23 -0.74
N GLU A 64 11.93 24.09 -0.30
CA GLU A 64 12.64 25.02 -1.21
C GLU A 64 13.45 24.29 -2.29
N ASP A 65 14.00 23.12 -1.99
CA ASP A 65 14.77 22.33 -2.94
C ASP A 65 13.84 21.70 -3.99
N ALA A 66 12.72 21.14 -3.54
CA ALA A 66 11.68 20.55 -4.36
C ALA A 66 11.03 21.59 -5.28
N GLN A 67 10.72 22.80 -4.78
CA GLN A 67 10.19 23.89 -5.60
C GLN A 67 11.15 24.29 -6.73
N ARG A 68 12.46 24.32 -6.47
CA ARG A 68 13.47 24.61 -7.49
C ARG A 68 13.59 23.50 -8.53
N ARG A 69 13.47 22.23 -8.14
CA ARG A 69 13.56 21.07 -9.04
C ARG A 69 12.28 20.83 -9.85
N PHE A 70 11.12 21.14 -9.27
CA PHE A 70 9.80 20.84 -9.83
C PHE A 70 8.95 22.11 -9.96
N PRO A 71 9.36 23.11 -10.76
CA PRO A 71 8.66 24.40 -10.83
C PRO A 71 7.21 24.27 -11.32
N GLU A 72 6.92 23.33 -12.23
CA GLU A 72 5.56 23.11 -12.73
C GLU A 72 4.67 22.44 -11.68
N ALA A 73 5.21 21.49 -10.91
CA ALA A 73 4.50 20.90 -9.77
C ALA A 73 4.25 21.96 -8.68
N SER A 74 5.25 22.80 -8.40
CA SER A 74 5.16 23.88 -7.42
C SER A 74 4.08 24.92 -7.76
N ALA A 75 3.85 25.16 -9.05
CA ALA A 75 2.85 26.14 -9.49
C ALA A 75 1.40 25.69 -9.21
N ILE A 76 1.16 24.39 -9.07
CA ILE A 76 -0.18 23.81 -8.94
C ILE A 76 -0.41 23.07 -7.62
N ALA A 77 0.65 22.74 -6.87
CA ALA A 77 0.59 22.00 -5.63
C ALA A 77 -0.27 22.73 -4.60
N ARG A 78 -1.16 21.98 -3.93
CA ARG A 78 -1.96 22.45 -2.80
C ARG A 78 -1.57 21.69 -1.54
N PRO A 79 -1.70 22.26 -0.33
CA PRO A 79 -1.48 21.51 0.90
C PRO A 79 -2.36 20.24 0.95
N PRO A 80 -1.86 19.10 1.45
CA PRO A 80 -2.62 17.86 1.51
C PRO A 80 -3.60 17.87 2.69
N LYS A 81 -4.60 18.74 2.61
CA LYS A 81 -5.68 18.88 3.59
C LYS A 81 -6.88 18.04 3.20
N ARG A 82 -7.54 17.46 4.20
CA ARG A 82 -8.69 16.58 3.98
C ARG A 82 -9.76 17.23 3.10
N ASP A 83 -10.23 18.42 3.47
CA ASP A 83 -11.35 19.06 2.79
C ASP A 83 -11.02 19.39 1.32
N ASP A 84 -9.80 19.83 1.05
CA ASP A 84 -9.34 20.15 -0.31
C ASP A 84 -9.25 18.89 -1.20
N ILE A 85 -8.78 17.78 -0.63
CA ILE A 85 -8.73 16.46 -1.29
C ILE A 85 -10.15 15.97 -1.57
N THR A 86 -11.03 15.97 -0.56
CA THR A 86 -12.42 15.52 -0.70
C THR A 86 -13.20 16.33 -1.74
N ASN A 87 -13.04 17.65 -1.75
CA ASN A 87 -13.68 18.52 -2.74
C ASN A 87 -13.20 18.21 -4.16
N THR A 88 -11.92 17.94 -4.33
CA THR A 88 -11.34 17.59 -5.63
C THR A 88 -11.81 16.22 -6.12
N LEU A 89 -11.84 15.23 -5.21
CA LEU A 89 -12.37 13.88 -5.51
C LEU A 89 -13.84 13.94 -5.96
N ASN A 90 -14.66 14.77 -5.29
CA ASN A 90 -16.06 14.94 -5.69
C ASN A 90 -16.18 15.44 -7.15
N GLY A 91 -15.41 16.47 -7.52
CA GLY A 91 -15.40 16.98 -8.89
C GLY A 91 -14.89 15.94 -9.90
N PHE A 92 -13.86 15.18 -9.55
CA PHE A 92 -13.35 14.10 -10.41
C PHE A 92 -14.39 12.99 -10.60
N PHE A 93 -15.09 12.58 -9.56
CA PHE A 93 -16.14 11.56 -9.67
C PHE A 93 -17.33 12.02 -10.52
N GLU A 94 -17.69 13.29 -10.45
CA GLU A 94 -18.70 13.89 -11.33
C GLU A 94 -18.24 13.89 -12.80
N ASN A 95 -16.99 14.29 -13.07
CA ASN A 95 -16.43 14.29 -14.41
C ASN A 95 -16.31 12.85 -14.99
N MET A 96 -15.88 11.89 -14.18
CA MET A 96 -15.84 10.48 -14.57
C MET A 96 -17.23 9.95 -14.93
N ALA A 97 -18.26 10.29 -14.15
CA ALA A 97 -19.63 9.88 -14.47
C ALA A 97 -20.06 10.41 -15.85
N GLN A 98 -19.79 11.69 -16.13
CA GLN A 98 -20.09 12.31 -17.43
C GLN A 98 -19.32 11.65 -18.58
N ASP A 99 -18.07 11.25 -18.36
CA ASP A 99 -17.27 10.57 -19.38
C ASP A 99 -17.75 9.13 -19.61
N GLN A 100 -18.15 8.42 -18.56
CA GLN A 100 -18.76 7.09 -18.68
C GLN A 100 -20.10 7.14 -19.41
N GLU A 101 -20.93 8.16 -19.19
CA GLU A 101 -22.18 8.38 -19.94
C GLU A 101 -21.91 8.57 -21.45
N LYS A 102 -20.73 9.07 -21.82
CA LYS A 102 -20.27 9.19 -23.22
C LYS A 102 -19.59 7.92 -23.75
N GLY A 103 -19.53 6.85 -22.95
CA GLY A 103 -18.87 5.59 -23.31
C GLY A 103 -17.35 5.63 -23.26
N ILE A 104 -16.74 6.59 -22.56
CA ILE A 104 -15.30 6.70 -22.39
C ILE A 104 -14.88 5.83 -21.19
N GLU A 105 -13.94 4.89 -21.39
CA GLU A 105 -13.33 4.14 -20.28
C GLU A 105 -12.48 5.10 -19.44
N THR A 106 -12.70 5.11 -18.13
CA THR A 106 -12.02 6.02 -17.19
C THR A 106 -11.12 5.26 -16.23
N GLN A 107 -9.89 5.74 -16.05
CA GLN A 107 -8.94 5.22 -15.07
C GLN A 107 -8.76 6.24 -13.97
N PHE A 108 -8.87 5.81 -12.71
CA PHE A 108 -8.62 6.67 -11.56
C PHE A 108 -7.42 6.18 -10.76
N TYR A 109 -6.43 7.05 -10.56
CA TYR A 109 -5.24 6.79 -9.76
C TYR A 109 -5.32 7.56 -8.45
N PHE A 110 -5.22 6.83 -7.34
CA PHE A 110 -5.01 7.39 -6.01
C PHE A 110 -3.59 7.04 -5.57
N VAL A 111 -2.73 8.05 -5.43
CA VAL A 111 -1.31 7.89 -5.15
C VAL A 111 -0.97 8.62 -3.87
N PHE A 112 -0.32 7.93 -2.94
CA PHE A 112 0.10 8.51 -1.67
C PHE A 112 1.56 8.12 -1.36
N SER A 113 2.39 9.11 -1.05
CA SER A 113 3.68 8.93 -0.37
C SER A 113 3.66 9.67 0.97
N GLY A 114 4.09 9.02 2.04
CA GLY A 114 4.18 9.66 3.35
C GLY A 114 4.09 8.69 4.54
N HIS A 115 3.83 9.23 5.72
CA HIS A 115 3.68 8.41 6.92
C HIS A 115 2.35 7.62 6.93
N GLY A 116 2.45 6.31 7.15
CA GLY A 116 1.33 5.44 7.49
C GLY A 116 1.49 4.83 8.88
N GLY A 117 0.38 4.45 9.49
CA GLY A 117 0.35 3.93 10.86
C GLY A 117 -0.85 3.04 11.15
N LEU A 118 -0.91 2.54 12.39
CA LEU A 118 -2.03 1.76 12.91
C LEU A 118 -2.69 2.51 14.06
N GLY A 119 -4.00 2.70 13.98
CA GLY A 119 -4.79 3.29 15.06
C GLY A 119 -5.05 2.30 16.19
N GLU A 120 -5.73 2.74 17.25
CA GLU A 120 -6.05 1.93 18.44
C GLU A 120 -6.77 0.62 18.09
N ASN A 121 -7.59 0.63 17.03
CA ASN A 121 -8.33 -0.54 16.55
C ASN A 121 -7.58 -1.38 15.50
N GLN A 122 -6.26 -1.21 15.37
CA GLN A 122 -5.45 -1.81 14.29
C GLN A 122 -5.96 -1.44 12.89
N GLU A 123 -6.61 -0.28 12.77
CA GLU A 123 -7.01 0.28 11.49
C GLU A 123 -5.81 1.02 10.89
N GLY A 124 -5.44 0.67 9.65
CA GLY A 124 -4.42 1.41 8.93
C GLY A 124 -4.89 2.82 8.60
N TYR A 125 -3.99 3.79 8.68
CA TYR A 125 -4.23 5.14 8.21
C TYR A 125 -2.99 5.74 7.55
N LEU A 126 -3.22 6.81 6.80
CA LEU A 126 -2.22 7.66 6.17
C LEU A 126 -2.31 9.07 6.78
N ASN A 127 -1.19 9.69 7.09
CA ASN A 127 -1.17 11.05 7.64
C ASN A 127 -1.34 12.06 6.51
N LEU A 128 -2.43 12.83 6.55
CA LEU A 128 -2.56 14.08 5.81
C LEU A 128 -1.97 15.23 6.63
N LEU A 129 -2.00 16.46 6.11
CA LEU A 129 -1.46 17.62 6.83
C LEU A 129 -2.28 17.94 8.10
N ASP A 130 -3.59 17.75 8.05
CA ASP A 130 -4.54 18.19 9.08
C ASP A 130 -5.44 17.08 9.64
N ASP A 131 -5.39 15.87 9.07
CA ASP A 131 -6.17 14.72 9.54
C ASP A 131 -5.52 13.38 9.15
N LYS A 132 -6.11 12.27 9.60
CA LYS A 132 -5.75 10.91 9.18
C LYS A 132 -6.73 10.39 8.15
N LEU A 133 -6.24 9.94 7.01
CA LEU A 133 -7.01 9.18 6.03
C LEU A 133 -6.99 7.70 6.44
N THR A 134 -8.05 7.23 7.10
CA THR A 134 -8.13 5.84 7.57
C THR A 134 -8.54 4.88 6.45
N ARG A 135 -8.33 3.57 6.65
CA ARG A 135 -8.84 2.51 5.76
C ARG A 135 -10.33 2.71 5.49
N SER A 136 -11.15 2.87 6.53
CA SER A 136 -12.60 3.07 6.38
C SER A 136 -12.94 4.28 5.52
N MET A 137 -12.12 5.33 5.54
CA MET A 137 -12.31 6.51 4.70
C MET A 137 -11.89 6.24 3.26
N LEU A 138 -10.73 5.61 3.01
CA LEU A 138 -10.31 5.17 1.67
C LEU A 138 -11.43 4.36 0.99
N TYR A 139 -12.00 3.39 1.70
CA TYR A 139 -13.06 2.56 1.15
C TYR A 139 -14.37 3.33 0.93
N ARG A 140 -14.88 4.02 1.95
CA ARG A 140 -16.23 4.62 1.88
C ARG A 140 -16.28 5.92 1.12
N GLU A 141 -15.24 6.74 1.23
CA GLU A 141 -15.23 8.09 0.68
C GLU A 141 -14.57 8.15 -0.70
N ILE A 142 -13.69 7.19 -1.02
CA ILE A 142 -12.96 7.16 -2.29
C ILE A 142 -13.43 5.98 -3.16
N LEU A 143 -13.16 4.74 -2.77
CA LEU A 143 -13.40 3.58 -3.63
C LEU A 143 -14.89 3.33 -3.91
N ALA A 144 -15.75 3.43 -2.90
CA ALA A 144 -17.21 3.26 -3.04
C ALA A 144 -17.90 4.38 -3.84
N ARG A 145 -17.27 5.56 -3.91
CA ARG A 145 -17.82 6.73 -4.58
C ARG A 145 -17.26 6.92 -5.99
N SER A 146 -16.08 6.39 -6.26
CA SER A 146 -15.44 6.46 -7.57
C SER A 146 -16.35 5.95 -8.67
N LYS A 147 -16.37 6.71 -9.76
CA LYS A 147 -17.10 6.39 -11.00
C LYS A 147 -16.15 5.92 -12.08
N ALA A 148 -14.92 5.54 -11.74
CA ALA A 148 -13.96 5.06 -12.70
C ALA A 148 -14.28 3.64 -13.18
N SER A 149 -13.92 3.33 -14.42
CA SER A 149 -13.97 1.95 -14.94
C SER A 149 -12.97 1.07 -14.20
N PHE A 150 -11.77 1.57 -13.91
CA PHE A 150 -10.86 0.97 -12.93
C PHE A 150 -10.25 2.00 -11.98
N ASN A 151 -10.02 1.57 -10.74
CA ASN A 151 -9.27 2.32 -9.76
C ASN A 151 -7.89 1.68 -9.55
N HIS A 152 -6.86 2.50 -9.42
CA HIS A 152 -5.49 2.10 -9.16
C HIS A 152 -5.00 2.81 -7.90
N VAL A 153 -4.69 2.06 -6.85
CA VAL A 153 -4.20 2.59 -5.59
C VAL A 153 -2.71 2.30 -5.47
N ILE A 154 -1.90 3.35 -5.34
CA ILE A 154 -0.43 3.26 -5.17
C ILE A 154 -0.07 3.89 -3.82
N LEU A 155 0.48 3.09 -2.90
CA LEU A 155 0.84 3.59 -1.56
C LEU A 155 2.32 3.34 -1.25
N ASP A 156 3.07 4.41 -1.02
CA ASP A 156 4.43 4.41 -0.48
C ASP A 156 4.39 4.90 0.98
N ALA A 157 4.06 3.99 1.89
CA ALA A 157 3.93 4.32 3.31
C ALA A 157 4.21 3.09 4.19
N CYS A 158 4.78 3.32 5.38
CA CYS A 158 4.87 2.28 6.41
C CYS A 158 3.47 1.71 6.72
N LYS A 159 3.36 0.39 6.86
CA LYS A 159 2.10 -0.29 7.20
C LYS A 159 0.96 -0.07 6.18
N ALA A 160 1.28 0.34 4.94
CA ALA A 160 0.31 0.55 3.85
C ALA A 160 -0.60 -0.68 3.59
N TYR A 161 -0.11 -1.89 3.85
CA TYR A 161 -0.91 -3.12 3.76
C TYR A 161 -2.19 -3.04 4.61
N PHE A 162 -2.13 -2.47 5.81
CA PHE A 162 -3.29 -2.37 6.71
C PHE A 162 -4.26 -1.24 6.33
N VAL A 163 -3.86 -0.36 5.42
CA VAL A 163 -4.72 0.66 4.81
C VAL A 163 -5.62 0.04 3.75
N VAL A 164 -5.18 -1.02 3.07
CA VAL A 164 -5.96 -1.69 2.01
C VAL A 164 -6.54 -3.04 2.43
N ASN A 165 -5.96 -3.74 3.41
CA ASN A 165 -6.43 -5.03 3.89
C ASN A 165 -6.80 -5.00 5.38
N LYS A 166 -7.68 -5.93 5.79
CA LYS A 166 -7.88 -6.28 7.19
C LYS A 166 -6.86 -7.35 7.58
N ARG A 167 -6.35 -7.31 8.82
CA ARG A 167 -5.52 -8.42 9.35
C ARG A 167 -6.30 -9.73 9.25
N GLY A 168 -5.64 -10.78 8.76
CA GLY A 168 -6.17 -12.15 8.77
C GLY A 168 -6.62 -12.54 10.17
N GLY A 169 -7.92 -12.79 10.31
CA GLY A 169 -8.52 -13.36 11.48
C GLY A 169 -9.62 -14.29 11.04
N ARG A 170 -9.45 -15.59 11.24
CA ARG A 170 -10.61 -16.44 11.51
C ARG A 170 -11.31 -15.79 12.70
N ASP A 171 -12.41 -15.12 12.44
CA ASP A 171 -13.25 -14.50 13.47
C ASP A 171 -13.89 -15.62 14.29
N LYS A 172 -13.16 -16.10 15.30
CA LYS A 172 -13.74 -16.81 16.44
C LYS A 172 -14.15 -15.74 17.44
N THR A 173 -15.37 -15.20 17.31
CA THR A 173 -16.26 -14.82 18.43
C THR A 173 -17.49 -14.04 17.95
N GLY A 174 -18.66 -14.44 18.45
CA GLY A 174 -19.72 -13.48 18.83
C GLY A 174 -20.71 -13.03 17.76
N ASP A 175 -21.98 -12.98 18.13
CA ASP A 175 -23.15 -12.87 17.26
C ASP A 175 -23.60 -11.41 17.06
N TYR A 176 -23.01 -10.68 16.11
CA TYR A 176 -23.48 -9.35 15.63
C TYR A 176 -23.63 -9.32 14.11
N ARG A 177 -24.38 -10.30 13.62
CA ARG A 177 -24.15 -10.87 12.30
C ARG A 177 -24.66 -10.07 11.10
N HIS A 178 -25.60 -9.12 11.18
CA HIS A 178 -26.10 -8.49 9.95
C HIS A 178 -25.49 -7.13 9.59
N VAL A 179 -25.32 -6.22 10.55
CA VAL A 179 -24.82 -4.85 10.30
C VAL A 179 -23.29 -4.83 10.16
N ILE A 180 -22.58 -5.62 10.98
CA ILE A 180 -21.12 -5.72 10.93
C ILE A 180 -20.66 -6.48 9.68
N ARG A 181 -21.37 -7.52 9.23
CA ARG A 181 -20.99 -8.21 7.97
C ARG A 181 -21.13 -7.32 6.76
N GLU A 182 -22.14 -6.45 6.71
CA GLU A 182 -22.29 -5.53 5.58
C GLU A 182 -21.26 -4.40 5.62
N PHE A 183 -20.91 -3.91 6.81
CA PHE A 183 -19.82 -2.97 7.04
C PHE A 183 -18.44 -3.58 6.67
N LEU A 184 -18.17 -4.81 7.13
CA LEU A 184 -16.93 -5.54 6.86
C LEU A 184 -16.80 -5.99 5.40
N ARG A 185 -17.91 -6.29 4.71
CA ARG A 185 -17.87 -6.59 3.27
C ARG A 185 -17.51 -5.35 2.46
N LYS A 186 -17.91 -4.15 2.90
CA LYS A 186 -17.64 -2.88 2.19
C LYS A 186 -16.21 -2.36 2.35
N GLU A 187 -15.39 -2.96 3.22
CA GLU A 187 -13.98 -2.61 3.47
C GLU A 187 -13.03 -3.79 3.18
N ASP A 188 -13.30 -4.47 2.07
CA ASP A 188 -12.49 -5.56 1.53
C ASP A 188 -12.29 -5.32 0.04
N LEU A 189 -11.04 -5.40 -0.45
CA LEU A 189 -10.70 -5.27 -1.87
C LEU A 189 -11.51 -6.25 -2.73
N ALA A 190 -11.91 -7.42 -2.19
CA ALA A 190 -12.77 -8.36 -2.90
C ALA A 190 -14.15 -7.78 -3.30
N SER A 191 -14.63 -6.75 -2.60
CA SER A 191 -15.86 -6.05 -2.94
C SER A 191 -15.70 -4.95 -3.99
N TYR A 192 -14.46 -4.64 -4.41
CA TYR A 192 -14.15 -3.64 -5.43
C TYR A 192 -13.37 -4.31 -6.58
N PRO A 193 -14.03 -5.14 -7.39
CA PRO A 193 -13.35 -5.97 -8.39
C PRO A 193 -12.74 -5.13 -9.53
N ASN A 194 -13.12 -3.86 -9.67
CA ASN A 194 -12.50 -2.89 -10.58
C ASN A 194 -11.28 -2.17 -9.98
N THR A 195 -10.87 -2.49 -8.76
CA THR A 195 -9.77 -1.81 -8.06
C THR A 195 -8.54 -2.69 -7.99
N GLY A 196 -7.42 -2.17 -8.47
CA GLY A 196 -6.10 -2.74 -8.30
C GLY A 196 -5.27 -1.92 -7.33
N VAL A 197 -4.36 -2.57 -6.61
CA VAL A 197 -3.47 -1.94 -5.63
C VAL A 197 -2.04 -2.39 -5.83
N ILE A 198 -1.09 -1.49 -5.57
CA ILE A 198 0.34 -1.79 -5.45
C ILE A 198 0.91 -0.93 -4.32
N LEU A 199 1.66 -1.53 -3.41
CA LEU A 199 2.14 -0.85 -2.22
C LEU A 199 3.48 -1.38 -1.74
N ALA A 200 4.26 -0.49 -1.17
CA ALA A 200 5.46 -0.85 -0.44
C ALA A 200 5.08 -1.74 0.75
N ALA A 201 5.65 -2.95 0.79
CA ALA A 201 5.55 -3.87 1.91
C ALA A 201 6.88 -3.83 2.66
N SER A 202 7.07 -2.85 3.54
CA SER A 202 8.19 -2.88 4.48
C SER A 202 7.83 -3.71 5.72
N SER A 203 8.79 -4.51 6.19
CA SER A 203 8.81 -4.97 7.57
C SER A 203 8.96 -3.77 8.51
N GLU A 204 8.68 -3.90 9.81
CA GLU A 204 8.56 -2.78 10.78
C GLU A 204 9.84 -1.91 10.99
N SER A 205 10.85 -2.00 10.12
CA SER A 205 12.01 -1.11 10.10
C SER A 205 11.76 0.20 9.36
N GLU A 206 12.46 1.23 9.81
CA GLU A 206 12.40 2.65 9.41
C GLU A 206 12.29 2.90 7.90
N THR A 207 11.58 3.97 7.55
CA THR A 207 11.31 4.44 6.18
C THR A 207 12.60 4.50 5.36
N HIS A 208 12.64 3.74 4.25
CA HIS A 208 13.80 3.70 3.35
C HIS A 208 13.79 4.91 2.40
N GLU A 209 14.00 6.11 2.96
CA GLU A 209 14.24 7.34 2.20
C GLU A 209 15.73 7.50 1.88
N TRP A 210 16.08 7.89 0.65
CA TRP A 210 17.50 8.01 0.26
C TRP A 210 17.89 9.39 -0.27
N SER A 211 18.86 10.02 0.40
CA SER A 211 19.34 11.37 0.06
C SER A 211 19.97 11.49 -1.32
N ARG A 212 20.49 10.39 -1.88
CA ARG A 212 21.07 10.37 -3.23
C ARG A 212 20.01 10.46 -4.32
N TRP A 213 18.84 9.84 -4.11
CA TRP A 213 17.73 9.87 -5.07
C TRP A 213 16.69 10.93 -4.73
N GLN A 214 16.78 11.52 -3.53
CA GLN A 214 15.86 12.52 -3.00
C GLN A 214 14.40 12.06 -3.16
N SER A 215 14.16 10.77 -2.90
CA SER A 215 12.92 10.03 -3.18
C SER A 215 12.86 8.78 -2.30
N GLY A 216 11.66 8.25 -2.04
CA GLY A 216 11.49 6.91 -1.50
C GLY A 216 12.00 5.84 -2.49
N ILE A 217 12.64 4.78 -1.97
CA ILE A 217 13.17 3.69 -2.83
C ILE A 217 12.04 3.06 -3.66
N PHE A 218 10.89 2.78 -3.06
CA PHE A 218 9.74 2.20 -3.77
C PHE A 218 9.23 3.11 -4.88
N THR A 219 9.01 4.40 -4.60
CA THR A 219 8.60 5.37 -5.63
C THR A 219 9.58 5.40 -6.80
N HIS A 220 10.89 5.47 -6.55
CA HIS A 220 11.89 5.50 -7.61
C HIS A 220 11.87 4.23 -8.49
N GLU A 221 11.82 3.06 -7.86
CA GLU A 221 11.82 1.78 -8.56
C GLU A 221 10.51 1.56 -9.33
N LEU A 222 9.36 1.90 -8.74
CA LEU A 222 8.08 1.80 -9.41
C LEU A 222 8.00 2.76 -10.60
N VAL A 223 8.42 4.02 -10.45
CA VAL A 223 8.47 4.97 -11.58
C VAL A 223 9.40 4.46 -12.68
N SER A 224 10.57 3.90 -12.34
CA SER A 224 11.48 3.28 -13.32
C SER A 224 10.81 2.13 -14.07
N ALA A 225 10.01 1.30 -13.37
CA ALA A 225 9.22 0.25 -13.99
C ALA A 225 8.18 0.83 -14.96
N LEU A 226 7.40 1.82 -14.51
CA LEU A 226 6.30 2.43 -15.27
C LEU A 226 6.75 3.28 -16.46
N LEU A 227 8.00 3.75 -16.47
CA LEU A 227 8.62 4.38 -17.64
C LEU A 227 8.99 3.37 -18.74
N GLY A 228 8.85 2.07 -18.48
CA GLY A 228 9.07 0.99 -19.45
C GLY A 228 10.07 -0.05 -19.00
N GLY A 229 10.78 0.16 -17.88
CA GLY A 229 11.71 -0.84 -17.35
C GLY A 229 11.02 -2.16 -16.99
N GLY A 230 9.74 -2.08 -16.59
CA GLY A 230 8.92 -3.23 -16.25
C GLY A 230 8.26 -3.93 -17.45
N ASP A 231 8.18 -3.29 -18.63
CA ASP A 231 7.50 -3.82 -19.82
C ASP A 231 8.30 -5.00 -20.42
N VAL A 232 8.16 -6.16 -19.77
CA VAL A 232 8.97 -7.34 -20.06
C VAL A 232 8.50 -8.03 -21.34
N ASN A 233 7.24 -7.86 -21.73
CA ASN A 233 6.66 -8.49 -22.91
C ASN A 233 6.72 -7.58 -24.16
N ARG A 234 6.99 -6.27 -23.97
CA ARG A 234 7.15 -5.21 -24.98
C ARG A 234 5.88 -4.85 -25.74
N ASP A 235 4.72 -4.97 -25.10
CA ASP A 235 3.44 -4.55 -25.66
C ASP A 235 3.16 -3.05 -25.47
N GLY A 236 4.08 -2.31 -24.84
CA GLY A 236 3.93 -0.88 -24.56
C GLY A 236 3.04 -0.62 -23.35
N ARG A 237 2.88 -1.63 -22.48
CA ARG A 237 2.12 -1.59 -21.23
C ARG A 237 2.96 -2.18 -20.12
N VAL A 238 2.74 -1.67 -18.91
CA VAL A 238 3.30 -2.23 -17.69
C VAL A 238 2.15 -2.69 -16.81
N THR A 239 2.00 -3.99 -16.64
CA THR A 239 1.03 -4.59 -15.72
C THR A 239 1.51 -4.50 -14.26
N TYR A 240 0.61 -4.73 -13.31
CA TYR A 240 0.95 -4.82 -11.88
C TYR A 240 2.04 -5.86 -11.59
N ARG A 241 1.97 -6.99 -12.30
CA ARG A 241 2.87 -8.12 -12.11
C ARG A 241 4.26 -7.84 -12.68
N GLU A 242 4.33 -7.20 -13.83
CA GLU A 242 5.57 -6.69 -14.42
C GLU A 242 6.23 -5.64 -13.53
N ALA A 243 5.46 -4.65 -13.05
CA ALA A 243 5.95 -3.63 -12.14
C ALA A 243 6.53 -4.25 -10.86
N ALA A 244 5.81 -5.18 -10.24
CA ALA A 244 6.28 -5.86 -9.04
C ALA A 244 7.51 -6.73 -9.30
N ALA A 245 7.54 -7.50 -10.40
CA ALA A 245 8.70 -8.31 -10.75
C ALA A 245 9.95 -7.46 -11.02
N PHE A 246 9.79 -6.27 -11.60
CA PHE A 246 10.87 -5.32 -11.80
C PHE A 246 11.43 -4.81 -10.47
N VAL A 247 10.55 -4.43 -9.53
CA VAL A 247 10.94 -3.99 -8.17
C VAL A 247 11.64 -5.12 -7.41
N GLU A 248 11.12 -6.35 -7.49
CA GLU A 248 11.76 -7.53 -6.88
C GLU A 248 13.15 -7.78 -7.47
N ALA A 249 13.33 -7.64 -8.79
CA ALA A 249 14.65 -7.75 -9.42
C ALA A 249 15.61 -6.65 -8.95
N ALA A 250 15.12 -5.41 -8.83
CA ALA A 250 15.91 -4.28 -8.33
C ALA A 250 16.47 -4.56 -6.92
N ASN A 251 15.72 -5.27 -6.09
CA ASN A 251 16.09 -5.59 -4.70
C ASN A 251 16.69 -7.01 -4.51
N ALA A 252 16.76 -7.82 -5.57
CA ALA A 252 17.12 -9.24 -5.48
C ALA A 252 18.56 -9.51 -5.02
N ALA A 253 19.48 -8.55 -5.13
CA ALA A 253 20.85 -8.73 -4.63
C ALA A 253 21.06 -8.20 -3.20
N ILE A 254 20.02 -7.69 -2.54
CA ILE A 254 20.08 -7.34 -1.12
C ILE A 254 20.00 -8.63 -0.30
N ASP A 255 21.06 -8.93 0.44
CA ASP A 255 21.18 -10.16 1.24
C ASP A 255 20.33 -10.12 2.52
N ASP A 256 20.23 -8.97 3.19
CA ASP A 256 19.45 -8.82 4.42
C ASP A 256 17.95 -8.72 4.08
N PRO A 257 17.13 -9.72 4.47
CA PRO A 257 15.70 -9.72 4.17
C PRO A 257 14.94 -8.55 4.79
N ASN A 258 15.44 -7.96 5.88
CA ASN A 258 14.79 -6.81 6.53
C ASN A 258 15.05 -5.49 5.79
N LEU A 259 16.14 -5.42 5.01
CA LEU A 259 16.49 -4.27 4.18
C LEU A 259 15.97 -4.41 2.75
N ARG A 260 15.46 -5.59 2.39
CA ARG A 260 14.89 -5.84 1.07
C ARG A 260 13.49 -5.26 1.01
N LEU A 261 13.30 -4.26 0.14
CA LEU A 261 11.96 -3.80 -0.20
C LEU A 261 11.20 -4.93 -0.89
N ARG A 262 9.97 -5.17 -0.44
CA ARG A 262 9.02 -6.07 -1.08
C ARG A 262 7.79 -5.30 -1.50
N VAL A 263 7.08 -5.83 -2.48
CA VAL A 263 5.86 -5.21 -2.99
C VAL A 263 4.68 -6.13 -2.76
N PHE A 264 3.61 -5.58 -2.19
CA PHE A 264 2.31 -6.22 -2.25
C PHE A 264 1.56 -5.63 -3.44
N PHE A 265 0.94 -6.48 -4.25
CA PHE A 265 0.04 -6.00 -5.30
C PHE A 265 -1.14 -6.93 -5.54
N ARG A 266 -2.19 -6.36 -6.10
CA ARG A 266 -3.35 -7.07 -6.63
C ARG A 266 -3.87 -6.29 -7.83
N ALA A 267 -3.89 -6.91 -9.00
CA ALA A 267 -4.55 -6.33 -10.17
C ALA A 267 -6.10 -6.30 -9.97
N PRO A 268 -6.82 -5.42 -10.69
CA PRO A 268 -8.28 -5.46 -10.70
C PRO A 268 -8.81 -6.86 -11.05
N ALA A 269 -9.68 -7.42 -10.21
CA ALA A 269 -10.24 -8.75 -10.45
C ALA A 269 -11.07 -8.84 -11.74
N MET A 270 -11.64 -7.72 -12.20
CA MET A 270 -12.38 -7.64 -13.47
C MET A 270 -11.47 -7.76 -14.70
N ARG A 271 -10.17 -7.43 -14.56
CA ARG A 271 -9.19 -7.44 -15.65
C ARG A 271 -7.81 -7.68 -15.05
N ALA A 272 -7.44 -8.96 -14.90
CA ALA A 272 -6.19 -9.36 -14.25
C ALA A 272 -4.93 -8.92 -15.03
N ASP A 273 -5.08 -8.69 -16.33
CA ASP A 273 -4.09 -8.15 -17.27
C ASP A 273 -4.21 -6.62 -17.44
N ALA A 274 -4.94 -5.92 -16.56
CA ALA A 274 -5.01 -4.47 -16.61
C ALA A 274 -3.61 -3.86 -16.47
N ALA A 275 -3.29 -2.96 -17.40
CA ALA A 275 -2.10 -2.14 -17.31
C ALA A 275 -2.19 -1.23 -16.08
N LEU A 276 -1.11 -1.17 -15.31
CA LEU A 276 -0.88 -0.11 -14.32
C LEU A 276 -0.40 1.18 -15.01
N MET A 277 0.23 1.06 -16.18
CA MET A 277 0.59 2.20 -17.04
C MET A 277 0.66 1.76 -18.51
N GLU A 278 0.17 2.60 -19.42
CA GLU A 278 0.40 2.47 -20.86
C GLU A 278 1.64 3.31 -21.22
N ASN A 279 2.85 2.78 -21.01
CA ASN A 279 4.09 3.56 -21.08
C ASN A 279 4.37 4.15 -22.47
N ARG A 280 3.92 3.50 -23.55
CA ARG A 280 4.09 4.06 -24.92
C ARG A 280 3.14 5.23 -25.22
N ALA A 281 2.08 5.40 -24.43
CA ALA A 281 1.16 6.53 -24.56
C ALA A 281 1.66 7.79 -23.82
N LEU A 282 2.79 7.70 -23.09
CA LEU A 282 3.37 8.84 -22.41
C LEU A 282 3.84 9.91 -23.41
N ALA A 283 3.42 11.14 -23.21
CA ALA A 283 3.87 12.32 -23.93
C ALA A 283 5.29 12.72 -23.46
N VAL A 284 6.29 12.00 -23.94
CA VAL A 284 7.71 12.23 -23.67
C VAL A 284 8.48 12.67 -24.92
N GLN A 285 9.68 13.22 -24.72
CA GLN A 285 10.52 13.71 -25.82
C GLN A 285 11.01 12.57 -26.72
N ALA A 286 11.34 11.44 -26.10
CA ALA A 286 11.92 10.28 -26.76
C ALA A 286 11.80 9.02 -25.89
N PHE A 287 12.06 7.88 -26.52
CA PHE A 287 12.24 6.60 -25.86
C PHE A 287 13.65 6.09 -26.15
N VAL A 288 14.35 5.61 -25.12
CA VAL A 288 15.64 4.92 -25.29
C VAL A 288 15.37 3.44 -25.48
N GLN A 289 15.75 2.92 -26.64
CA GLN A 289 15.79 1.49 -26.92
C GLN A 289 17.18 0.96 -26.53
N VAL A 290 17.18 -0.02 -25.65
CA VAL A 290 18.37 -0.73 -25.16
C VAL A 290 18.34 -2.14 -25.70
N GLU A 291 19.27 -2.47 -26.57
CA GLU A 291 19.30 -3.76 -27.24
C GLU A 291 19.89 -4.87 -26.37
N PRO A 292 19.62 -6.15 -26.65
CA PRO A 292 20.06 -7.27 -25.81
C PRO A 292 21.58 -7.36 -25.62
N GLU A 293 22.37 -6.77 -26.52
CA GLU A 293 23.82 -6.73 -26.38
C GLU A 293 24.30 -5.78 -25.27
N HIS A 294 23.43 -4.85 -24.83
CA HIS A 294 23.69 -3.83 -23.83
C HIS A 294 23.10 -4.22 -22.47
N SER A 295 23.82 -5.03 -21.69
CA SER A 295 23.34 -5.58 -20.41
C SER A 295 24.05 -5.04 -19.16
N ASP A 296 24.54 -3.80 -19.20
CA ASP A 296 25.09 -3.16 -18.00
C ASP A 296 23.97 -2.63 -17.09
N LYS A 297 24.31 -2.24 -15.86
CA LYS A 297 23.44 -1.41 -15.03
C LYS A 297 23.47 0.03 -15.52
N TYR A 298 22.29 0.58 -15.82
CA TYR A 298 22.12 1.94 -16.31
C TYR A 298 21.30 2.79 -15.36
N TYR A 299 21.50 4.10 -15.46
CA TYR A 299 20.56 5.09 -14.96
C TYR A 299 20.50 6.29 -15.89
N ILE A 300 19.35 6.97 -15.84
CA ILE A 300 19.09 8.19 -16.59
C ILE A 300 18.99 9.35 -15.60
N GLU A 301 19.77 10.39 -15.85
CA GLU A 301 19.69 11.68 -15.16
C GLU A 301 19.24 12.75 -16.16
N ASP A 302 18.48 13.73 -15.72
CA ASP A 302 18.04 14.83 -16.58
C ASP A 302 18.85 16.12 -16.33
N ALA A 303 18.53 17.21 -17.04
CA ALA A 303 19.24 18.49 -16.94
C ALA A 303 19.22 19.12 -15.54
N ARG A 304 18.27 18.71 -14.69
CA ARG A 304 18.14 19.19 -13.31
C ARG A 304 19.04 18.42 -12.35
N GLY A 305 19.72 17.37 -12.83
CA GLY A 305 20.44 16.42 -12.00
C GLY A 305 19.53 15.42 -11.31
N LEU A 306 18.27 15.29 -11.74
CA LEU A 306 17.34 14.32 -11.17
C LEU A 306 17.59 12.95 -11.80
N ARG A 307 17.80 11.92 -10.98
CA ARG A 307 17.88 10.54 -11.42
C ARG A 307 16.49 9.99 -11.72
N VAL A 308 16.10 10.03 -12.99
CA VAL A 308 14.76 9.75 -13.49
C VAL A 308 14.42 8.26 -13.41
N ALA A 309 15.33 7.41 -13.89
CA ALA A 309 15.11 5.97 -13.96
C ALA A 309 16.42 5.18 -13.74
N ASP A 310 16.31 4.05 -13.06
CA ASP A 310 17.36 3.04 -12.92
C ASP A 310 16.88 1.72 -13.53
N PHE A 311 17.76 1.01 -14.22
CA PHE A 311 17.42 -0.29 -14.81
C PHE A 311 18.67 -1.12 -15.10
N HIS A 312 18.50 -2.43 -15.13
CA HIS A 312 19.54 -3.38 -15.50
C HIS A 312 18.89 -4.41 -16.44
N PRO A 313 19.02 -4.24 -17.76
CA PRO A 313 18.37 -5.12 -18.72
C PRO A 313 19.12 -6.46 -18.84
N SER A 314 18.39 -7.55 -19.01
CA SER A 314 18.97 -8.84 -19.36
C SER A 314 19.35 -8.90 -20.84
N ARG A 315 20.15 -9.92 -21.21
CA ARG A 315 20.53 -10.19 -22.61
C ARG A 315 19.46 -10.92 -23.42
N GLU A 316 18.30 -11.16 -22.83
CA GLU A 316 17.25 -12.01 -23.42
C GLU A 316 16.39 -11.23 -24.40
N GLN A 317 16.30 -9.90 -24.22
CA GLN A 317 15.42 -9.03 -24.98
C GLN A 317 15.85 -7.57 -24.93
N SER A 318 15.26 -6.76 -25.81
CA SER A 318 15.42 -5.31 -25.76
C SER A 318 14.55 -4.71 -24.66
N MET A 319 14.98 -3.58 -24.09
CA MET A 319 14.21 -2.76 -23.16
C MET A 319 13.94 -1.38 -23.78
N GLU A 320 12.79 -0.78 -23.50
CA GLU A 320 12.44 0.57 -23.96
C GLU A 320 12.11 1.43 -22.74
N ILE A 321 12.79 2.58 -22.58
CA ILE A 321 12.61 3.49 -21.45
C ILE A 321 12.19 4.87 -21.94
N ALA A 322 11.07 5.38 -21.44
CA ALA A 322 10.58 6.72 -21.71
C ALA A 322 11.47 7.79 -21.05
N LEU A 323 11.88 8.80 -21.81
CA LEU A 323 12.66 9.94 -21.30
C LEU A 323 11.73 11.02 -20.73
N LEU A 324 11.32 10.82 -19.49
CA LEU A 324 10.54 11.78 -18.71
C LEU A 324 11.47 12.79 -18.01
N GLY A 325 11.27 14.08 -18.25
CA GLY A 325 12.05 15.15 -17.61
C GLY A 325 12.56 16.18 -18.61
N GLN A 326 13.67 16.82 -18.28
CA GLN A 326 14.23 17.94 -19.05
C GLN A 326 15.55 17.54 -19.72
N ALA A 327 15.65 17.78 -21.03
CA ALA A 327 16.89 17.53 -21.75
C ALA A 327 17.94 18.64 -21.43
N PRO A 328 19.25 18.36 -21.49
CA PRO A 328 19.87 17.08 -21.87
C PRO A 328 19.60 15.95 -20.88
N PHE A 329 19.47 14.73 -21.40
CA PHE A 329 19.48 13.51 -20.59
C PHE A 329 20.87 12.88 -20.59
N PHE A 330 21.27 12.32 -19.46
CA PHE A 330 22.53 11.61 -19.28
C PHE A 330 22.22 10.13 -19.00
N LEU A 331 22.50 9.27 -19.98
CA LEU A 331 22.47 7.83 -19.79
C LEU A 331 23.83 7.37 -19.29
N ARG A 332 23.88 6.80 -18.09
CA ARG A 332 25.14 6.49 -17.40
C ARG A 332 25.19 5.05 -16.93
N THR A 333 26.38 4.47 -16.99
CA THR A 333 26.79 3.32 -16.19
C THR A 333 27.73 3.79 -15.07
N ASP A 334 28.33 2.85 -14.34
CA ASP A 334 29.38 3.20 -13.36
C ASP A 334 30.63 3.82 -14.03
N GLU A 335 30.94 3.41 -15.25
CA GLU A 335 32.18 3.78 -15.95
C GLU A 335 31.98 4.68 -17.16
N ARG A 336 30.78 4.69 -17.75
CA ARG A 336 30.53 5.33 -19.05
C ARG A 336 29.30 6.23 -19.02
N GLU A 337 29.25 7.21 -19.92
CA GLU A 337 28.08 8.06 -20.13
C GLU A 337 27.84 8.40 -21.60
N ALA A 338 26.57 8.61 -21.94
CA ALA A 338 26.12 9.24 -23.17
C ALA A 338 25.22 10.42 -22.82
N VAL A 339 25.37 11.51 -23.56
CA VAL A 339 24.56 12.72 -23.42
C VAL A 339 23.58 12.80 -24.58
N LEU A 340 22.31 12.95 -24.26
CA LEU A 340 21.19 13.09 -25.18
C LEU A 340 20.68 14.54 -25.08
N GLU A 341 21.23 15.42 -25.91
CA GLU A 341 21.04 16.88 -25.80
C GLU A 341 19.58 17.33 -25.91
N ALA A 342 18.87 16.81 -26.91
CA ALA A 342 17.45 17.09 -27.15
C ALA A 342 16.88 15.97 -28.03
N PRO A 343 16.74 14.75 -27.50
CA PRO A 343 16.33 13.61 -28.31
C PRO A 343 14.89 13.81 -28.80
N SER A 344 14.66 13.52 -30.08
CA SER A 344 13.33 13.55 -30.69
C SER A 344 13.04 12.21 -31.36
N GLY A 345 12.02 11.50 -30.86
CA GLY A 345 11.67 10.16 -31.36
C GLY A 345 12.52 9.03 -30.75
N PRO A 346 12.45 7.80 -31.29
CA PRO A 346 13.19 6.66 -30.76
C PRO A 346 14.71 6.86 -30.84
N VAL A 347 15.40 6.59 -29.74
CA VAL A 347 16.85 6.68 -29.56
C VAL A 347 17.38 5.26 -29.33
N SER A 348 18.11 4.69 -30.27
CA SER A 348 18.75 3.37 -30.10
C SER A 348 20.11 3.53 -29.43
N LEU A 349 20.39 2.76 -28.37
CA LEU A 349 21.68 2.81 -27.70
C LEU A 349 22.85 2.42 -28.62
N LYS A 350 22.59 1.61 -29.67
CA LYS A 350 23.57 1.30 -30.72
C LYS A 350 24.10 2.53 -31.45
N ASP A 351 23.27 3.56 -31.58
CA ASP A 351 23.58 4.78 -32.32
C ASP A 351 24.33 5.81 -31.46
N PHE A 352 24.47 5.58 -30.14
CA PHE A 352 25.10 6.50 -29.21
C PHE A 352 26.27 5.85 -28.45
N PRO A 353 27.52 6.22 -28.75
CA PRO A 353 28.67 5.67 -28.05
C PRO A 353 28.74 6.20 -26.61
N LEU A 354 28.74 5.27 -25.65
CA LEU A 354 29.02 5.55 -24.24
C LEU A 354 30.51 5.88 -24.06
N ASN A 355 30.81 7.10 -23.64
CA ASN A 355 32.17 7.61 -23.41
C ASN A 355 32.62 7.35 -21.97
N PRO A 356 33.92 7.14 -21.70
CA PRO A 356 34.43 7.01 -20.32
C PRO A 356 34.12 8.25 -19.47
N ARG A 357 33.65 8.06 -18.23
CA ARG A 357 33.40 9.16 -17.29
C ARG A 357 34.71 9.78 -16.78
N SER A 358 34.76 11.10 -16.73
CA SER A 358 35.96 11.83 -16.29
C SER A 358 36.11 11.98 -14.78
N ILE A 359 35.08 11.68 -13.94
CA ILE A 359 35.16 11.86 -12.47
C ILE A 359 34.29 10.81 -11.73
N SER A 360 34.89 10.11 -10.75
CA SER A 360 34.17 9.24 -9.79
C SER A 360 33.79 10.02 -8.52
N SER A 361 32.54 9.93 -8.05
CA SER A 361 32.12 10.58 -6.81
C SER A 361 32.43 9.73 -5.58
N ARG A 362 33.08 10.36 -4.60
CA ARG A 362 33.44 9.82 -3.28
C ARG A 362 32.26 9.94 -2.30
N GLY A 363 31.93 8.87 -1.59
CA GLY A 363 31.00 8.86 -0.46
C GLY A 363 30.95 7.46 0.19
N SER A 364 31.24 7.37 1.49
CA SER A 364 31.59 6.10 2.18
C SER A 364 30.47 5.42 2.95
N ALA A 365 29.34 6.09 3.22
CA ALA A 365 28.15 5.46 3.84
C ALA A 365 27.13 4.95 2.80
N ASP A 366 27.38 5.28 1.53
CA ASP A 366 26.50 5.22 0.35
C ASP A 366 26.78 3.96 -0.52
N LEU A 367 27.47 2.95 0.01
CA LEU A 367 28.10 1.88 -0.77
C LEU A 367 27.34 0.55 -0.79
N SER A 368 26.54 0.22 0.23
CA SER A 368 25.78 -1.05 0.28
C SER A 368 24.60 -1.03 -0.70
N PHE A 369 23.62 -0.13 -0.55
CA PHE A 369 22.49 -0.04 -1.49
C PHE A 369 22.92 0.32 -2.92
N LYS A 370 23.96 1.16 -3.08
CA LYS A 370 24.57 1.45 -4.40
C LYS A 370 25.12 0.19 -5.10
N ARG A 371 25.62 -0.77 -4.32
CA ARG A 371 26.16 -2.04 -4.84
C ARG A 371 25.07 -3.06 -5.13
N PHE A 372 23.99 -3.06 -4.34
CA PHE A 372 22.98 -4.14 -4.41
C PHE A 372 21.73 -3.78 -5.20
N LEU A 373 21.29 -2.51 -5.23
CA LEU A 373 20.13 -2.11 -6.02
C LEU A 373 20.41 -2.19 -7.51
N PHE A 374 19.45 -2.77 -8.24
CA PHE A 374 19.51 -3.07 -9.66
C PHE A 374 20.72 -3.93 -10.06
N ASN A 375 21.28 -4.73 -9.14
CA ASN A 375 22.43 -5.58 -9.45
C ASN A 375 22.02 -6.89 -10.15
N THR A 376 20.75 -7.29 -10.04
CA THR A 376 20.19 -8.42 -10.80
C THR A 376 19.58 -7.91 -12.11
N PRO A 377 19.98 -8.46 -13.28
CA PRO A 377 19.35 -8.11 -14.54
C PRO A 377 17.88 -8.51 -14.57
N PHE A 378 17.02 -7.64 -15.08
CA PHE A 378 15.61 -7.89 -15.30
C PHE A 378 15.32 -8.20 -16.77
N GLY A 379 14.53 -9.24 -16.99
CA GLY A 379 14.11 -9.69 -18.31
C GLY A 379 13.15 -10.88 -18.20
N ILE A 380 12.79 -11.44 -19.34
CA ILE A 380 11.76 -12.49 -19.43
C ILE A 380 12.10 -13.74 -18.60
N GLY A 381 13.38 -14.09 -18.47
CA GLY A 381 13.82 -15.22 -17.65
C GLY A 381 13.59 -14.98 -16.15
N PHE A 382 13.95 -13.80 -15.65
CA PHE A 382 13.67 -13.43 -14.26
C PHE A 382 12.17 -13.41 -13.99
N TYR A 383 11.40 -12.77 -14.87
CA TYR A 383 9.94 -12.68 -14.77
C TYR A 383 9.29 -14.07 -14.71
N ASN A 384 9.60 -14.95 -15.67
CA ASN A 384 9.06 -16.31 -15.69
C ASN A 384 9.52 -17.16 -14.49
N GLY A 385 10.76 -16.96 -14.04
CA GLY A 385 11.29 -17.62 -12.84
C GLY A 385 10.52 -17.23 -11.58
N LEU A 386 10.28 -15.93 -11.37
CA LEU A 386 9.49 -15.42 -10.23
C LEU A 386 8.06 -15.96 -10.26
N GLN A 387 7.45 -15.98 -11.45
CA GLN A 387 6.11 -16.53 -11.67
C GLN A 387 6.00 -18.03 -11.32
N THR A 388 7.06 -18.79 -11.60
CA THR A 388 7.12 -20.22 -11.31
C THR A 388 7.41 -20.49 -9.83
N ALA A 389 8.22 -19.64 -9.19
CA ALA A 389 8.56 -19.76 -7.78
C ALA A 389 7.39 -19.38 -6.85
N ASN A 390 6.58 -18.40 -7.25
CA ASN A 390 5.45 -17.89 -6.46
C ASN A 390 4.12 -17.96 -7.23
N PRO A 391 3.59 -19.16 -7.55
CA PRO A 391 2.30 -19.29 -8.26
C PRO A 391 1.11 -18.79 -7.42
N GLU A 392 1.20 -18.79 -6.09
CA GLU A 392 0.16 -18.32 -5.15
C GLU A 392 0.60 -17.18 -4.20
N ASP A 393 1.89 -16.81 -4.20
CA ASP A 393 2.53 -16.02 -3.12
C ASP A 393 2.90 -14.58 -3.52
N LEU A 394 1.87 -13.77 -3.73
CA LEU A 394 1.96 -12.31 -3.55
C LEU A 394 0.95 -11.81 -2.49
N SER A 395 0.20 -12.73 -1.88
CA SER A 395 -0.38 -12.54 -0.56
C SER A 395 0.73 -12.77 0.47
N PHE A 396 1.31 -11.70 1.00
CA PHE A 396 2.10 -11.79 2.21
C PHE A 396 1.29 -12.51 3.32
N GLU A 397 1.62 -13.77 3.61
CA GLU A 397 1.46 -14.28 4.97
C GLU A 397 2.58 -13.66 5.80
N ILE A 398 2.23 -12.64 6.59
CA ILE A 398 3.11 -12.17 7.65
C ILE A 398 3.33 -13.35 8.60
N GLN A 399 4.57 -13.83 8.70
CA GLN A 399 4.99 -14.72 9.78
C GLN A 399 4.71 -14.03 11.11
N VAL A 400 3.65 -14.47 11.77
CA VAL A 400 3.44 -14.25 13.20
C VAL A 400 4.49 -15.11 13.92
N PRO A 401 5.27 -14.58 14.87
CA PRO A 401 6.16 -15.42 15.67
C PRO A 401 5.33 -16.53 16.31
N ALA A 402 5.59 -17.77 15.90
CA ALA A 402 5.04 -18.95 16.54
C ALA A 402 5.86 -19.18 17.82
N ASP A 403 5.37 -18.66 18.93
CA ASP A 403 5.71 -19.25 20.22
C ASP A 403 4.83 -20.51 20.38
N GLU A 404 5.27 -21.60 19.73
CA GLU A 404 4.78 -22.95 20.00
C GLU A 404 5.48 -23.46 21.26
N ASP A 405 4.94 -23.10 22.43
CA ASP A 405 4.62 -24.10 23.45
C ASP A 405 3.77 -23.52 24.59
N SER A 406 2.75 -24.30 24.98
CA SER A 406 1.95 -24.19 26.20
C SER A 406 0.85 -23.12 26.33
N LEU A 407 -0.35 -23.42 25.84
CA LEU A 407 -1.59 -22.86 26.39
C LEU A 407 -2.63 -23.97 26.63
N ARG A 408 -2.35 -24.86 27.58
CA ARG A 408 -3.43 -25.31 28.45
C ARG A 408 -3.86 -24.08 29.23
N ILE A 409 -5.07 -23.58 29.00
CA ILE A 409 -5.63 -22.50 29.82
C ILE A 409 -5.77 -23.09 31.22
N LEU A 410 -4.85 -22.74 32.14
CA LEU A 410 -4.99 -23.18 33.52
C LEU A 410 -6.30 -22.59 34.08
N PRO A 411 -7.10 -23.36 34.84
CA PRO A 411 -8.33 -22.87 35.49
C PRO A 411 -8.09 -21.60 36.34
N SER A 412 -6.88 -21.41 36.85
CA SER A 412 -6.46 -20.21 37.59
C SER A 412 -6.57 -18.91 36.77
N VAL A 413 -6.37 -18.97 35.45
CA VAL A 413 -6.51 -17.81 34.54
C VAL A 413 -7.99 -17.45 34.35
N GLY A 414 -8.86 -18.45 34.21
CA GLY A 414 -10.32 -18.24 34.15
C GLY A 414 -10.86 -17.60 35.43
N TRP A 415 -10.48 -18.15 36.60
CA TRP A 415 -10.86 -17.58 37.90
C TRP A 415 -10.25 -16.21 38.17
N GLY A 416 -8.99 -15.97 37.77
CA GLY A 416 -8.33 -14.67 37.91
C GLY A 416 -9.04 -13.58 37.09
N THR A 417 -9.39 -13.89 35.84
CA THR A 417 -10.08 -12.95 34.94
C THR A 417 -11.51 -12.66 35.42
N LEU A 418 -12.22 -13.69 35.90
CA LEU A 418 -13.55 -13.56 36.49
C LEU A 418 -13.51 -12.72 37.79
N GLY A 419 -12.48 -12.89 38.61
CA GLY A 419 -12.27 -12.10 39.83
C GLY A 419 -12.02 -10.63 39.53
N ILE A 420 -11.10 -10.32 38.62
CA ILE A 420 -10.79 -8.94 38.20
C ILE A 420 -12.02 -8.26 37.60
N GLY A 421 -12.78 -8.97 36.75
CA GLY A 421 -14.01 -8.46 36.16
C GLY A 421 -15.08 -8.13 37.21
N SER A 422 -15.26 -9.03 38.18
CA SER A 422 -16.22 -8.87 39.27
C SER A 422 -15.86 -7.69 40.19
N VAL A 423 -14.59 -7.53 40.55
CA VAL A 423 -14.11 -6.39 41.35
C VAL A 423 -14.31 -5.08 40.59
N SER A 424 -13.97 -5.04 39.31
CA SER A 424 -14.12 -3.84 38.47
C SER A 424 -15.59 -3.42 38.34
N ALA A 425 -16.51 -4.36 38.19
CA ALA A 425 -17.95 -4.08 38.16
C ALA A 425 -18.48 -3.54 39.50
N VAL A 426 -18.00 -4.07 40.63
CA VAL A 426 -18.34 -3.56 41.96
C VAL A 426 -17.84 -2.12 42.14
N VAL A 427 -16.59 -1.84 41.77
CA VAL A 427 -16.02 -0.48 41.85
C VAL A 427 -16.77 0.47 40.91
N GLY A 428 -17.09 0.05 39.69
CA GLY A 428 -17.93 0.81 38.76
C GLY A 428 -19.30 1.15 39.35
N GLY A 429 -19.95 0.20 40.03
CA GLY A 429 -21.21 0.43 40.75
C GLY A 429 -21.10 1.47 41.88
N VAL A 430 -19.96 1.53 42.58
CA VAL A 430 -19.70 2.57 43.58
C VAL A 430 -19.58 3.95 42.93
N PHE A 431 -18.85 4.09 41.83
CA PHE A 431 -18.75 5.35 41.08
C PHE A 431 -20.10 5.78 40.50
N TYR A 432 -20.92 4.84 40.04
CA TYR A 432 -22.28 5.12 39.57
C TYR A 432 -23.17 5.65 40.71
N SER A 433 -23.09 5.04 41.89
CA SER A 433 -23.81 5.51 43.08
C SER A 433 -23.37 6.92 43.51
N GLN A 434 -22.06 7.21 43.47
CA GLN A 434 -21.51 8.53 43.75
C GLN A 434 -21.96 9.56 42.71
N ALA A 435 -21.90 9.24 41.42
CA ALA A 435 -22.37 10.11 40.34
C ALA A 435 -23.85 10.50 40.54
N ASN A 436 -24.68 9.52 40.94
CA ASN A 436 -26.10 9.75 41.21
C ASN A 436 -26.37 10.57 42.49
N ALA A 437 -25.49 10.47 43.51
CA ALA A 437 -25.54 11.34 44.68
C ALA A 437 -25.17 12.78 44.30
N THR A 438 -24.05 12.98 43.60
CA THR A 438 -23.59 14.29 43.10
C THR A 438 -24.61 14.93 42.17
N TYR A 439 -25.28 14.14 41.32
CA TYR A 439 -26.33 14.62 40.43
C TYR A 439 -27.55 15.16 41.20
N ARG A 440 -27.93 14.51 42.31
CA ARG A 440 -29.03 15.00 43.17
C ARG A 440 -28.65 16.31 43.87
N GLU A 441 -27.38 16.50 44.23
CA GLU A 441 -26.89 17.77 44.76
C GLU A 441 -26.88 18.86 43.68
N TYR A 442 -26.43 18.54 42.46
CA TYR A 442 -26.51 19.42 41.30
C TYR A 442 -27.94 19.91 41.05
N MET A 443 -28.92 19.02 41.03
CA MET A 443 -30.33 19.37 40.78
C MET A 443 -30.95 20.29 41.85
N ASN A 444 -30.34 20.38 43.03
CA ASN A 444 -30.80 21.22 44.14
C ASN A 444 -29.92 22.47 44.35
N ALA A 445 -28.86 22.65 43.56
CA ALA A 445 -27.97 23.80 43.68
C ALA A 445 -28.65 25.08 43.17
N LYS A 446 -28.61 26.14 43.98
CA LYS A 446 -29.19 27.46 43.65
C LYS A 446 -28.15 28.46 43.13
N ASP A 447 -26.87 28.16 43.33
CA ASP A 447 -25.74 28.96 42.87
C ASP A 447 -25.18 28.35 41.57
N LEU A 448 -25.01 29.18 40.55
CA LEU A 448 -24.62 28.75 39.20
C LEU A 448 -23.20 28.18 39.15
N ALA A 449 -22.25 28.75 39.89
CA ALA A 449 -20.87 28.29 39.90
C ALA A 449 -20.74 26.93 40.62
N ILE A 450 -21.55 26.74 41.67
CA ILE A 450 -21.64 25.45 42.37
C ILE A 450 -22.29 24.39 41.47
N ALA A 451 -23.38 24.74 40.77
CA ALA A 451 -24.06 23.85 39.85
C ALA A 451 -23.15 23.36 38.71
N GLU A 452 -22.37 24.25 38.10
CA GLU A 452 -21.44 23.90 37.02
C GLU A 452 -20.33 22.95 37.50
N SER A 453 -19.78 23.20 38.70
CA SER A 453 -18.77 22.32 39.31
C SER A 453 -19.31 20.91 39.62
N LEU A 454 -20.54 20.81 40.14
CA LEU A 454 -21.20 19.54 40.44
C LEU A 454 -21.56 18.79 39.16
N HIS A 455 -21.98 19.50 38.12
CA HIS A 455 -22.28 18.90 36.81
C HIS A 455 -21.05 18.24 36.18
N GLN A 456 -19.91 18.94 36.17
CA GLN A 456 -18.63 18.38 35.66
C GLN A 456 -18.20 17.15 36.46
N LYS A 457 -18.32 17.21 37.79
CA LYS A 457 -17.99 16.09 38.67
C LYS A 457 -18.90 14.87 38.44
N THR A 458 -20.20 15.08 38.18
CA THR A 458 -21.11 14.01 37.79
C THR A 458 -20.71 13.35 36.46
N LEU A 459 -20.32 14.14 35.46
CA LEU A 459 -19.89 13.61 34.16
C LEU A 459 -18.62 12.77 34.27
N GLU A 460 -17.63 13.24 35.04
CA GLU A 460 -16.38 12.51 35.29
C GLU A 460 -16.64 11.18 36.01
N GLN A 461 -17.42 11.20 37.09
CA GLN A 461 -17.77 10.00 37.86
C GLN A 461 -18.60 9.00 37.03
N SER A 462 -19.52 9.48 36.19
CA SER A 462 -20.32 8.64 35.30
C SER A 462 -19.47 7.98 34.22
N ARG A 463 -18.49 8.69 33.64
CA ARG A 463 -17.59 8.15 32.63
C ARG A 463 -16.68 7.06 33.22
N VAL A 464 -16.15 7.27 34.43
CA VAL A 464 -15.35 6.26 35.13
C VAL A 464 -16.20 5.03 35.48
N ALA A 465 -17.44 5.23 35.93
CA ALA A 465 -18.37 4.13 36.21
C ALA A 465 -18.68 3.29 34.96
N GLU A 466 -18.94 3.94 33.83
CA GLU A 466 -19.25 3.27 32.56
C GLU A 466 -18.06 2.43 32.07
N ILE A 467 -16.85 2.99 32.07
CA ILE A 467 -15.62 2.28 31.67
C ILE A 467 -15.40 1.05 32.56
N LEU A 468 -15.51 1.20 33.88
CA LEU A 468 -15.28 0.10 34.83
C LEU A 468 -16.36 -0.99 34.75
N CYS A 469 -17.62 -0.63 34.54
CA CYS A 469 -18.71 -1.59 34.37
C CYS A 469 -18.59 -2.37 33.05
N ILE A 470 -18.24 -1.69 31.94
CA ILE A 470 -18.04 -2.35 30.64
C ILE A 470 -16.81 -3.27 30.70
N ALA A 471 -15.66 -2.76 31.14
CA ALA A 471 -14.44 -3.55 31.25
C ALA A 471 -14.62 -4.72 32.23
N GLY A 472 -15.28 -4.49 33.38
CA GLY A 472 -15.57 -5.50 34.38
C GLY A 472 -16.52 -6.59 33.87
N GLY A 473 -17.61 -6.20 33.21
CA GLY A 473 -18.57 -7.13 32.60
C GLY A 473 -17.94 -7.99 31.51
N SER A 474 -17.13 -7.39 30.63
CA SER A 474 -16.42 -8.12 29.58
C SER A 474 -15.41 -9.11 30.16
N ALA A 475 -14.61 -8.70 31.15
CA ALA A 475 -13.64 -9.59 31.80
C ALA A 475 -14.31 -10.75 32.56
N ALA A 476 -15.45 -10.49 33.24
CA ALA A 476 -16.22 -11.53 33.91
C ALA A 476 -16.80 -12.56 32.93
N LEU A 477 -17.32 -12.11 31.78
CA LEU A 477 -17.84 -12.98 30.73
C LEU A 477 -16.72 -13.82 30.10
N VAL A 478 -15.55 -13.24 29.85
CA VAL A 478 -14.37 -13.96 29.35
C VAL A 478 -13.90 -15.00 30.36
N GLY A 479 -13.77 -14.63 31.63
CA GLY A 479 -13.40 -15.58 32.70
C GLY A 479 -14.38 -16.75 32.82
N ALA A 480 -15.69 -16.49 32.75
CA ALA A 480 -16.72 -17.53 32.78
C ALA A 480 -16.67 -18.43 31.53
N ALA A 481 -16.47 -17.85 30.35
CA ALA A 481 -16.35 -18.61 29.10
C ALA A 481 -15.11 -19.52 29.10
N LEU A 482 -13.98 -19.06 29.66
CA LEU A 482 -12.76 -19.88 29.81
C LEU A 482 -12.99 -21.06 30.76
N LEU A 483 -13.72 -20.87 31.86
CA LEU A 483 -14.06 -21.95 32.80
C LEU A 483 -15.03 -22.98 32.19
N VAL A 484 -16.01 -22.52 31.38
CA VAL A 484 -16.92 -23.41 30.66
C VAL A 484 -16.19 -24.19 29.56
N TRP A 485 -15.26 -23.54 28.85
CA TRP A 485 -14.45 -24.19 27.83
C TRP A 485 -13.59 -25.31 28.42
N ASP A 486 -12.94 -25.06 29.57
CA ASP A 486 -12.16 -26.08 30.30
C ASP A 486 -13.03 -27.29 30.64
N LEU A 487 -14.20 -27.05 31.23
CA LEU A 487 -15.17 -28.10 31.62
C LEU A 487 -15.66 -28.96 30.44
N VAL A 488 -15.92 -28.34 29.28
CA VAL A 488 -16.40 -29.02 28.06
C VAL A 488 -15.25 -29.74 27.34
N SER A 489 -14.03 -29.19 27.40
CA SER A 489 -12.87 -29.81 26.78
C SER A 489 -12.36 -31.02 27.56
N SER A 490 -12.53 -31.04 28.89
CA SER A 490 -12.22 -32.20 29.72
C SER A 490 -13.22 -33.36 29.56
N SER A 491 -14.41 -33.12 29.02
CA SER A 491 -15.46 -34.15 28.89
C SER A 491 -15.48 -34.89 27.55
N LYS A 492 -14.60 -34.55 26.60
CA LYS A 492 -14.59 -35.10 25.22
C LYS A 492 -13.51 -36.15 24.95
N SER A 493 -12.86 -36.69 25.98
CA SER A 493 -11.76 -37.65 25.82
C SER A 493 -12.16 -39.13 25.89
N GLU A 494 -13.44 -39.50 25.87
CA GLU A 494 -13.85 -40.91 25.76
C GLU A 494 -14.88 -41.10 24.63
N GLU A 495 -14.53 -42.02 23.72
CA GLU A 495 -15.32 -42.58 22.60
C GLU A 495 -15.35 -41.80 21.27
N GLY A 496 -14.37 -42.06 20.40
CA GLY A 496 -14.47 -41.85 18.96
C GLY A 496 -15.07 -43.08 18.25
N PRO A 497 -15.85 -42.93 17.16
CA PRO A 497 -16.47 -44.05 16.47
C PRO A 497 -15.45 -44.82 15.61
N VAL A 498 -15.43 -46.15 15.73
CA VAL A 498 -14.66 -47.06 14.88
C VAL A 498 -15.52 -47.48 13.69
N VAL A 499 -15.11 -47.13 12.47
CA VAL A 499 -15.71 -47.63 11.22
C VAL A 499 -14.76 -48.65 10.61
N GLY A 500 -15.14 -49.93 10.67
CA GLY A 500 -14.44 -51.02 9.98
C GLY A 500 -15.13 -51.39 8.68
N ILE A 501 -14.37 -51.42 7.57
CA ILE A 501 -14.84 -51.94 6.27
C ILE A 501 -14.23 -53.33 6.09
N THR A 502 -15.07 -54.37 6.08
CA THR A 502 -14.67 -55.75 5.75
C THR A 502 -14.89 -56.05 4.27
N GLY A 503 -13.83 -56.46 3.57
CA GLY A 503 -13.92 -57.04 2.22
C GLY A 503 -14.60 -58.41 2.25
N GLN A 504 -15.32 -58.76 1.17
CA GLN A 504 -16.21 -59.93 1.09
C GLN A 504 -15.51 -61.31 1.06
N ASP A 505 -14.19 -61.37 1.18
CA ASP A 505 -13.38 -62.59 1.15
C ASP A 505 -12.51 -62.81 2.41
N GLY A 506 -12.75 -62.03 3.48
CA GLY A 506 -12.28 -62.36 4.83
C GLY A 506 -10.76 -62.29 5.06
N SER A 507 -10.00 -61.58 4.21
CA SER A 507 -8.56 -61.35 4.45
C SER A 507 -8.29 -60.00 5.16
N MET A 508 -7.44 -60.03 6.19
CA MET A 508 -7.12 -58.88 7.05
C MET A 508 -6.27 -57.81 6.32
N GLY A 509 -6.75 -56.56 6.29
CA GLY A 509 -6.00 -55.39 5.86
C GLY A 509 -5.55 -54.54 7.05
N PHE A 510 -4.29 -54.09 7.03
CA PHE A 510 -3.61 -53.32 8.08
C PHE A 510 -4.24 -51.93 8.29
N VAL A 511 -4.34 -51.51 9.55
CA VAL A 511 -4.73 -50.15 9.95
C VAL A 511 -3.49 -49.26 9.95
N VAL A 512 -3.52 -48.20 9.15
CA VAL A 512 -2.57 -47.07 9.25
C VAL A 512 -3.15 -46.06 10.23
N HIS A 513 -2.38 -45.73 11.26
CA HIS A 513 -2.68 -44.65 12.19
C HIS A 513 -2.43 -43.29 11.54
N TRP A 514 -3.35 -42.34 11.74
CA TRP A 514 -3.04 -40.91 11.76
C TRP A 514 -3.11 -40.43 13.21
#